data_AF-A0A4Q5NXZ7-F1
#
_entry.id   AF-A0A4Q5NXZ7-F1
#
_cell.length_a   1.000
_cell.length_b   1.000
_cell.length_c   1.000
_cell.angle_alpha   90.00
_cell.angle_beta   90.00
_cell.angle_gamma   90.00
#
_symmetry.space_group_name_H-M   'P 1'
#
loop_
_entity.id
_entity.type
_entity.pdbx_description
1 polymer ?
#
loop_
_entity_poly.entity_id
_entity_poly.type
_entity_poly.pdbx_seq_one_letter_code
_entity_poly.pdbx_strand_id
1 'polypeptide(L)'
;MKYLFFAAALAGIGFISPVVAWAAPGTTATGNNAVREIPALPANMPAWLNSTKNNEIFYKRGAYNFAITTIPELNRDMNGVAVGHALAYEALVTGREKSLETTVWKQIDQVLKNAPRFMPSEKTLSPTFGQKYGVLELVFDWTHVSHAQTIDLLSSPRFDNAAKDAETEKVWDYYRNQGAPFTVTGLPMNMAWLDSQPYSQAFRRKYPKVNALFWGYHWLQTSIYDGLREKTPAEQKKMYALLGKRYHDVELYDTKRPFMPMMAETSPLFSAKYPDIANAFDNLHMLHDMVNDILASDWMTDKQKSEQIKRAVYMMSPNAHKGCKPGENHGVIDGISHDHRFMVGMPGMGIMKNGINNAAQLANLEMKRHEGMNMGGMAMHSAAPSTAKAEEFDPTRLMWMPKMGWMDMSQCHHCTMPLTGGGDNPLSAWQNSTVSAEGWTMRVRCALCARDMSAEAKGGAILSLSTEDPHKRVIVFSDDRGNLTTDYKGAVFLEDEEKGGHPKCSQWSQAFTSRAAFDAYVAKNPKFKDSKPLSFEEWANVEAEGTPDTYEQEKGPVENPYAADLKARGIGTDEGEKP
;
A
#
# COMPACT_ATOMS: atom_id res chain seq x y z
N MET A 1 -24.56 58.63 4.37
CA MET A 1 -25.37 57.92 3.36
C MET A 1 -25.54 56.50 3.87
N LYS A 2 -26.75 55.99 4.19
CA LYS A 2 -27.85 55.62 3.26
C LYS A 2 -27.36 54.62 2.20
N TYR A 3 -27.90 53.41 1.99
CA TYR A 3 -28.97 52.60 2.61
C TYR A 3 -28.71 51.10 2.21
N LEU A 4 -29.44 50.04 2.57
CA LEU A 4 -30.75 49.82 3.24
C LEU A 4 -30.72 48.46 4.01
N PHE A 5 -31.77 48.14 4.77
CA PHE A 5 -32.16 46.76 5.16
C PHE A 5 -33.14 46.17 4.13
N PHE A 6 -33.24 44.84 4.02
CA PHE A 6 -34.50 44.20 3.64
C PHE A 6 -34.72 42.90 4.41
N ALA A 7 -35.83 42.84 5.14
CA ALA A 7 -36.44 41.62 5.63
C ALA A 7 -37.78 41.46 4.91
N ALA A 8 -38.13 40.25 4.51
CA ALA A 8 -39.46 39.90 4.02
C ALA A 8 -39.79 38.48 4.47
N ALA A 9 -41.02 38.26 4.91
CA ALA A 9 -41.47 37.00 5.49
C ALA A 9 -42.32 36.19 4.51
N LEU A 10 -42.27 34.86 4.69
CA LEU A 10 -43.34 33.89 4.51
C LEU A 10 -44.35 34.09 3.34
N ALA A 11 -44.24 33.25 2.33
CA ALA A 11 -45.39 32.66 1.65
C ALA A 11 -45.13 31.16 1.47
N GLY A 12 -46.03 30.31 1.98
CA GLY A 12 -45.85 28.86 1.97
C GLY A 12 -46.40 28.19 0.72
N ILE A 13 -45.69 27.17 0.22
CA ILE A 13 -46.26 26.12 -0.63
C ILE A 13 -45.83 24.79 -0.01
N GLY A 14 -46.80 24.03 0.51
CA GLY A 14 -46.53 22.73 1.13
C GLY A 14 -46.38 21.64 0.08
N PHE A 15 -45.16 21.10 -0.06
CA PHE A 15 -44.95 19.79 -0.68
C PHE A 15 -44.73 18.75 0.41
N ILE A 16 -45.72 17.89 0.61
CA ILE A 16 -45.60 16.70 1.46
C ILE A 16 -44.90 15.62 0.64
N SER A 17 -43.57 15.61 0.67
CA SER A 17 -42.79 14.46 0.21
C SER A 17 -42.70 13.44 1.33
N PRO A 18 -43.00 12.14 1.08
CA PRO A 18 -42.80 11.10 2.09
C PRO A 18 -41.31 10.88 2.29
N VAL A 19 -40.76 11.36 3.41
CA VAL A 19 -39.43 10.96 3.87
C VAL A 19 -39.53 9.51 4.32
N VAL A 20 -39.20 8.59 3.41
CA VAL A 20 -38.90 7.20 3.77
C VAL A 20 -37.59 7.22 4.54
N ALA A 21 -37.71 7.33 5.87
CA ALA A 21 -36.58 7.22 6.76
C ALA A 21 -36.04 5.78 6.69
N TRP A 22 -35.00 5.59 5.87
CA TRP A 22 -34.14 4.42 5.98
C TRP A 22 -33.43 4.48 7.32
N ALA A 23 -34.02 3.83 8.33
CA ALA A 23 -33.32 3.52 9.55
C ALA A 23 -32.13 2.62 9.19
N ALA A 24 -30.92 3.18 9.28
CA ALA A 24 -29.71 2.36 9.24
C ALA A 24 -29.82 1.28 10.33
N PRO A 25 -29.46 0.01 10.06
CA PRO A 25 -29.49 -1.03 11.06
C PRO A 25 -28.63 -0.62 12.26
N GLY A 26 -29.28 -0.28 13.36
CA GLY A 26 -28.61 0.03 14.61
C GLY A 26 -27.99 -1.24 15.15
N THR A 27 -26.72 -1.48 14.84
CA THR A 27 -25.90 -2.48 15.51
C THR A 27 -25.71 -2.04 16.95
N THR A 28 -26.62 -2.48 17.82
CA THR A 28 -26.46 -2.41 19.27
C THR A 28 -25.16 -3.11 19.61
N ALA A 29 -24.13 -2.33 19.97
CA ALA A 29 -22.85 -2.85 20.43
C ALA A 29 -23.05 -3.50 21.81
N THR A 30 -23.51 -4.75 21.81
CA THR A 30 -23.53 -5.62 22.99
C THR A 30 -22.09 -5.93 23.34
N GLY A 31 -21.56 -5.17 24.30
CA GLY A 31 -20.15 -5.21 24.65
C GLY A 31 -19.74 -6.55 25.26
N ASN A 32 -18.99 -7.34 24.50
CA ASN A 32 -18.00 -8.23 25.09
C ASN A 32 -16.87 -7.36 25.64
N ASN A 33 -16.96 -7.01 26.93
CA ASN A 33 -15.84 -6.49 27.72
C ASN A 33 -14.80 -7.60 27.97
N ALA A 34 -14.32 -8.24 26.90
CA ALA A 34 -13.05 -8.93 26.94
C ALA A 34 -11.99 -7.87 27.29
N VAL A 35 -11.31 -8.05 28.43
CA VAL A 35 -10.27 -7.13 28.87
C VAL A 35 -9.20 -7.10 27.79
N ARG A 36 -9.08 -5.98 27.08
CA ARG A 36 -8.06 -5.79 26.05
C ARG A 36 -6.72 -5.67 26.74
N GLU A 37 -5.91 -6.71 26.63
CA GLU A 37 -4.58 -6.72 27.19
C GLU A 37 -3.69 -5.72 26.44
N ILE A 38 -2.97 -4.88 27.19
CA ILE A 38 -2.04 -3.90 26.62
C ILE A 38 -0.67 -4.57 26.50
N PRO A 39 -0.08 -4.69 25.30
CA PRO A 39 1.24 -5.27 25.13
C PRO A 39 2.28 -4.52 25.98
N ALA A 40 3.09 -5.26 26.74
CA ALA A 40 4.12 -4.66 27.58
C ALA A 40 5.16 -3.88 26.75
N LEU A 41 5.80 -2.90 27.40
CA LEU A 41 6.98 -2.25 26.83
C LEU A 41 8.15 -3.27 26.76
N PRO A 42 8.85 -3.37 25.62
CA PRO A 42 10.07 -4.16 25.50
C PRO A 42 11.13 -3.73 26.52
N ALA A 43 11.80 -4.70 27.15
CA ALA A 43 12.77 -4.43 28.21
C ALA A 43 14.00 -3.65 27.72
N ASN A 44 14.39 -3.87 26.47
CA ASN A 44 15.66 -3.41 25.88
C ASN A 44 15.51 -2.15 25.01
N MET A 45 14.52 -1.29 25.28
CA MET A 45 14.30 -0.06 24.50
C MET A 45 15.51 0.90 24.57
N PRO A 46 15.98 1.43 23.43
CA PRO A 46 17.12 2.35 23.39
C PRO A 46 16.80 3.70 24.04
N ALA A 47 17.80 4.28 24.72
CA ALA A 47 17.64 5.50 25.52
C ALA A 47 17.12 6.73 24.73
N TRP A 48 17.33 6.78 23.41
CA TRP A 48 16.86 7.88 22.56
C TRP A 48 15.33 7.98 22.52
N LEU A 49 14.59 6.90 22.76
CA LEU A 49 13.12 6.90 22.87
C LEU A 49 12.57 7.74 24.03
N ASN A 50 13.43 8.10 24.98
CA ASN A 50 13.13 8.99 26.10
C ASN A 50 13.82 10.35 25.98
N SER A 51 14.43 10.66 24.83
CA SER A 51 15.08 11.95 24.58
C SER A 51 14.04 13.07 24.47
N THR A 52 14.27 14.15 25.22
CA THR A 52 13.56 15.44 25.04
C THR A 52 14.36 16.45 24.22
N LYS A 53 15.53 16.04 23.68
CA LYS A 53 16.37 16.90 22.84
C LYS A 53 15.76 17.02 21.44
N ASN A 54 15.46 18.25 21.04
CA ASN A 54 15.23 18.57 19.63
C ASN A 54 16.57 18.46 18.88
N ASN A 55 16.66 17.52 17.95
CA ASN A 55 17.74 17.45 16.97
C ASN A 55 17.11 17.75 15.61
N GLU A 56 17.19 19.01 15.15
CA GLU A 56 16.80 19.33 13.78
C GLU A 56 17.78 18.65 12.82
N ILE A 57 17.27 17.77 11.95
CA ILE A 57 18.05 17.22 10.84
C ILE A 57 17.56 17.89 9.57
N PHE A 58 18.50 18.23 8.69
CA PHE A 58 18.21 18.93 7.45
C PHE A 58 18.43 18.02 6.24
N TYR A 59 17.80 18.38 5.12
CA TYR A 59 17.98 17.73 3.83
C TYR A 59 19.47 17.51 3.50
N LYS A 60 19.79 16.31 2.97
CA LYS A 60 21.06 16.09 2.27
C LYS A 60 21.23 17.18 1.22
N ARG A 61 22.40 17.84 1.21
CA ARG A 61 22.67 18.85 0.17
C ARG A 61 22.79 18.17 -1.19
N GLY A 62 21.97 18.60 -2.15
CA GLY A 62 21.89 18.05 -3.49
C GLY A 62 21.35 19.05 -4.50
N ALA A 63 21.78 18.94 -5.75
CA ALA A 63 21.33 19.82 -6.84
C ALA A 63 19.89 19.54 -7.32
N TYR A 64 19.25 18.51 -6.76
CA TYR A 64 17.86 18.13 -6.99
C TYR A 64 16.88 18.69 -5.97
N ASN A 65 17.34 19.20 -4.81
CA ASN A 65 16.45 19.69 -3.77
C ASN A 65 15.49 20.75 -4.32
N PHE A 66 14.20 20.60 -4.00
CA PHE A 66 13.04 21.35 -4.48
C PHE A 66 12.72 21.21 -5.99
N ALA A 67 13.27 20.23 -6.71
CA ALA A 67 12.93 20.00 -8.11
C ALA A 67 11.49 19.50 -8.34
N ILE A 68 10.79 19.03 -7.30
CA ILE A 68 9.34 18.77 -7.36
C ILE A 68 8.55 20.01 -7.79
N THR A 69 9.06 21.21 -7.54
CA THR A 69 8.46 22.48 -8.01
C THR A 69 8.37 22.59 -9.54
N THR A 70 9.11 21.76 -10.28
CA THR A 70 8.94 21.65 -11.73
C THR A 70 7.59 21.05 -12.14
N ILE A 71 6.90 20.34 -11.23
CA ILE A 71 5.54 19.79 -11.34
C ILE A 71 4.64 20.51 -10.30
N PRO A 72 4.13 21.72 -10.59
CA PRO A 72 3.64 22.61 -9.53
C PRO A 72 2.39 22.13 -8.79
N GLU A 73 1.57 21.28 -9.41
CA GLU A 73 0.36 20.71 -8.83
C GLU A 73 0.73 19.60 -7.83
N LEU A 74 1.58 18.64 -8.23
CA LEU A 74 2.13 17.62 -7.33
C LEU A 74 2.83 18.23 -6.12
N ASN A 75 3.66 19.27 -6.33
CA ASN A 75 4.29 20.00 -5.23
C ASN A 75 3.26 20.58 -4.24
N ARG A 76 2.12 21.11 -4.71
CA ARG A 76 1.08 21.63 -3.82
C ARG A 76 0.41 20.51 -3.05
N ASP A 77 0.00 19.44 -3.71
CA ASP A 77 -0.68 18.33 -3.04
C ASP A 77 0.21 17.70 -1.96
N MET A 78 1.49 17.44 -2.26
CA MET A 78 2.48 16.94 -1.30
C MET A 78 2.66 17.89 -0.09
N ASN A 79 2.61 19.20 -0.30
CA ASN A 79 2.62 20.16 0.82
C ASN A 79 1.31 20.14 1.61
N GLY A 80 0.17 19.89 0.96
CA GLY A 80 -1.15 19.80 1.58
C GLY A 80 -1.30 18.59 2.50
N VAL A 81 -0.73 17.44 2.12
CA VAL A 81 -0.66 16.20 2.92
C VAL A 81 -0.14 16.47 4.34
N ALA A 82 1.05 17.09 4.44
CA ALA A 82 1.71 17.38 5.71
C ALA A 82 0.86 18.27 6.62
N VAL A 83 0.17 19.28 6.05
CA VAL A 83 -0.76 20.14 6.81
C VAL A 83 -1.95 19.33 7.33
N GLY A 84 -2.48 18.40 6.53
CA GLY A 84 -3.58 17.53 6.91
C GLY A 84 -3.26 16.62 8.10
N HIS A 85 -2.09 15.95 8.06
CA HIS A 85 -1.60 15.13 9.18
C HIS A 85 -1.45 15.97 10.46
N ALA A 86 -0.74 17.09 10.39
CA ALA A 86 -0.48 17.94 11.55
C ALA A 86 -1.78 18.45 12.20
N LEU A 87 -2.75 18.95 11.40
CA LEU A 87 -4.03 19.45 11.94
C LEU A 87 -4.86 18.37 12.64
N ALA A 88 -4.85 17.14 12.12
CA ALA A 88 -5.55 16.00 12.71
C ALA A 88 -4.85 15.48 13.98
N TYR A 89 -3.53 15.36 13.97
CA TYR A 89 -2.75 14.99 15.17
C TYR A 89 -2.91 16.02 16.29
N GLU A 90 -2.87 17.31 15.97
CA GLU A 90 -3.13 18.38 16.93
C GLU A 90 -4.55 18.27 17.50
N ALA A 91 -5.55 17.95 16.67
CA ALA A 91 -6.93 17.76 17.14
C ALA A 91 -7.08 16.55 18.08
N LEU A 92 -6.39 15.43 17.80
CA LEU A 92 -6.36 14.24 18.65
C LEU A 92 -5.78 14.50 20.05
N VAL A 93 -4.77 15.37 20.17
CA VAL A 93 -4.10 15.63 21.46
C VAL A 93 -4.65 16.83 22.23
N THR A 94 -5.39 17.73 21.58
CA THR A 94 -5.99 18.94 22.19
C THR A 94 -7.44 18.76 22.64
N GLY A 95 -8.00 17.55 22.59
CA GLY A 95 -9.41 17.30 22.94
C GLY A 95 -10.41 17.80 21.89
N ARG A 96 -9.96 18.00 20.65
CA ARG A 96 -10.80 18.42 19.50
C ARG A 96 -11.16 17.25 18.61
N GLU A 97 -10.91 16.00 19.03
CA GLU A 97 -11.08 14.79 18.24
C GLU A 97 -12.53 14.59 17.76
N LYS A 98 -13.52 15.02 18.54
CA LYS A 98 -14.95 15.02 18.15
C LYS A 98 -15.25 15.89 16.91
N SER A 99 -14.37 16.84 16.59
CA SER A 99 -14.50 17.70 15.41
C SER A 99 -13.75 17.17 14.19
N LEU A 100 -13.01 16.05 14.31
CA LEU A 100 -12.30 15.41 13.20
C LEU A 100 -13.22 15.14 12.01
N GLU A 101 -14.44 14.67 12.23
CA GLU A 101 -15.42 14.35 11.17
C GLU A 101 -16.28 15.54 10.68
N THR A 102 -16.04 16.74 11.22
CA THR A 102 -16.86 17.93 10.97
C THR A 102 -16.00 19.18 10.70
N THR A 103 -15.68 19.98 11.71
CA THR A 103 -14.98 21.26 11.54
C THR A 103 -13.52 21.06 11.14
N VAL A 104 -12.81 20.12 11.76
CA VAL A 104 -11.42 19.83 11.41
C VAL A 104 -11.34 19.14 10.05
N TRP A 105 -12.26 18.23 9.71
CA TRP A 105 -12.36 17.69 8.34
C TRP A 105 -12.46 18.82 7.31
N LYS A 106 -13.38 19.77 7.50
CA LYS A 106 -13.56 20.93 6.59
C LYS A 106 -12.32 21.81 6.50
N GLN A 107 -11.59 21.99 7.60
CA GLN A 107 -10.33 22.75 7.60
C GLN A 107 -9.26 22.05 6.76
N ILE A 108 -9.10 20.73 6.94
CA ILE A 108 -8.14 19.94 6.15
C ILE A 108 -8.56 19.93 4.68
N ASP A 109 -9.82 19.61 4.37
CA ASP A 109 -10.40 19.62 3.02
C ASP A 109 -10.19 20.97 2.30
N GLN A 110 -10.39 22.10 3.00
CA GLN A 110 -10.16 23.43 2.47
C GLN A 110 -8.67 23.69 2.17
N VAL A 111 -7.75 23.19 3.03
CA VAL A 111 -6.31 23.29 2.79
C VAL A 111 -5.92 22.48 1.57
N LEU A 112 -6.38 21.24 1.41
CA LEU A 112 -6.04 20.41 0.25
C LEU A 112 -6.47 21.04 -1.07
N LYS A 113 -7.70 21.55 -1.13
CA LYS A 113 -8.24 22.29 -2.29
C LYS A 113 -7.46 23.57 -2.61
N ASN A 114 -6.65 24.08 -1.67
CA ASN A 114 -5.91 25.34 -1.79
C ASN A 114 -4.48 25.19 -1.26
N ALA A 115 -3.83 24.05 -1.55
CA ALA A 115 -2.64 23.64 -0.82
C ALA A 115 -1.44 24.59 -1.03
N PRO A 116 -0.61 24.79 0.02
CA PRO A 116 0.42 25.83 0.01
C PRO A 116 1.53 25.51 -0.98
N ARG A 117 2.17 26.56 -1.51
CA ARG A 117 3.29 26.43 -2.47
C ARG A 117 4.58 25.90 -1.84
N PHE A 118 4.70 26.04 -0.52
CA PHE A 118 5.82 25.59 0.29
C PHE A 118 5.26 24.82 1.49
N MET A 119 5.92 23.73 1.88
CA MET A 119 5.57 22.99 3.09
C MET A 119 5.82 23.86 4.33
N PRO A 120 4.82 24.12 5.18
CA PRO A 120 5.06 24.63 6.52
C PRO A 120 5.65 23.50 7.40
N SER A 121 6.47 23.86 8.39
CA SER A 121 6.94 22.90 9.40
C SER A 121 5.75 22.32 10.17
N GLU A 122 5.63 20.99 10.25
CA GLU A 122 4.54 20.31 10.98
C GLU A 122 4.43 20.81 12.42
N LYS A 123 5.55 21.00 13.10
CA LYS A 123 5.67 21.57 14.46
C LYS A 123 4.99 22.94 14.65
N THR A 124 4.86 23.72 13.59
CA THR A 124 4.16 25.02 13.61
C THR A 124 2.64 24.84 13.57
N LEU A 125 2.16 23.71 13.06
CA LEU A 125 0.75 23.35 12.91
C LEU A 125 0.24 22.40 14.01
N SER A 126 1.13 21.57 14.57
CA SER A 126 0.84 20.61 15.63
C SER A 126 1.74 20.78 16.88
N PRO A 127 1.83 21.99 17.45
CA PRO A 127 2.77 22.28 18.54
C PRO A 127 2.48 21.49 19.83
N THR A 128 1.23 21.15 20.12
CA THR A 128 0.89 20.32 21.29
C THR A 128 1.30 18.86 21.06
N PHE A 129 1.12 18.36 19.84
CA PHE A 129 1.56 17.01 19.46
C PHE A 129 3.09 16.86 19.56
N GLY A 130 3.85 17.78 18.97
CA GLY A 130 5.32 17.78 19.05
C GLY A 130 5.84 17.90 20.49
N GLN A 131 5.18 18.68 21.36
CA GLN A 131 5.53 18.74 22.78
C GLN A 131 5.24 17.42 23.53
N LYS A 132 4.14 16.74 23.21
CA LYS A 132 3.71 15.51 23.89
C LYS A 132 4.45 14.25 23.39
N TYR A 133 4.84 14.24 22.11
CA TYR A 133 5.38 13.08 21.42
C TYR A 133 6.63 13.40 20.57
N GLY A 134 7.48 14.35 20.99
CA GLY A 134 8.59 14.87 20.16
C GLY A 134 9.56 13.84 19.56
N VAL A 135 9.77 12.67 20.18
CA VAL A 135 10.55 11.60 19.54
C VAL A 135 9.84 11.00 18.32
N LEU A 136 8.52 10.82 18.38
CA LEU A 136 7.71 10.39 17.24
C LEU A 136 7.71 11.45 16.14
N GLU A 137 7.58 12.73 16.50
CA GLU A 137 7.71 13.86 15.56
C GLU A 137 9.04 13.80 14.81
N LEU A 138 10.16 13.54 15.50
CA LEU A 138 11.48 13.38 14.87
C LEU A 138 11.58 12.16 13.93
N VAL A 139 10.92 11.04 14.24
CA VAL A 139 10.88 9.84 13.36
C VAL A 139 10.06 10.13 12.10
N PHE A 140 8.90 10.77 12.25
CA PHE A 140 8.05 11.18 11.13
C PHE A 140 8.77 12.19 10.24
N ASP A 141 9.23 13.32 10.79
CA ASP A 141 9.90 14.39 10.05
C ASP A 141 11.16 13.87 9.31
N TRP A 142 11.98 13.04 9.96
CA TRP A 142 13.18 12.49 9.31
C TRP A 142 12.88 11.55 8.14
N THR A 143 11.81 10.75 8.26
CA THR A 143 11.39 9.85 7.17
C THR A 143 10.65 10.61 6.08
N HIS A 144 9.85 11.63 6.42
CA HIS A 144 9.24 12.58 5.47
C HIS A 144 10.30 13.36 4.67
N VAL A 145 11.40 13.79 5.30
CA VAL A 145 12.55 14.38 4.62
C VAL A 145 13.14 13.42 3.58
N SER A 146 13.40 12.16 3.95
CA SER A 146 13.88 11.12 3.02
C SER A 146 12.93 10.89 1.83
N HIS A 147 11.63 10.85 2.11
CA HIS A 147 10.57 10.70 1.12
C HIS A 147 10.56 11.88 0.13
N ALA A 148 10.51 13.12 0.64
CA ALA A 148 10.54 14.34 -0.15
C ALA A 148 11.82 14.48 -1.00
N GLN A 149 13.00 14.17 -0.45
CA GLN A 149 14.25 14.20 -1.21
C GLN A 149 14.29 13.19 -2.35
N THR A 150 13.68 12.02 -2.17
CA THR A 150 13.61 11.02 -3.23
C THR A 150 12.68 11.49 -4.36
N ILE A 151 11.54 12.11 -4.04
CA ILE A 151 10.65 12.71 -5.04
C ILE A 151 11.34 13.87 -5.79
N ASP A 152 12.05 14.74 -5.07
CA ASP A 152 12.88 15.79 -5.66
C ASP A 152 13.95 15.23 -6.61
N LEU A 153 14.64 14.16 -6.21
CA LEU A 153 15.64 13.50 -7.05
C LEU A 153 15.03 12.91 -8.32
N LEU A 154 13.91 12.18 -8.20
CA LEU A 154 13.27 11.54 -9.36
C LEU A 154 12.62 12.55 -10.31
N SER A 155 12.08 13.67 -9.79
CA SER A 155 11.55 14.78 -10.59
C SER A 155 12.63 15.69 -11.18
N SER A 156 13.89 15.56 -10.77
CA SER A 156 14.97 16.46 -11.19
C SER A 156 15.30 16.36 -12.68
N PRO A 157 15.21 17.46 -13.46
CA PRO A 157 15.63 17.50 -14.86
C PRO A 157 17.16 17.54 -15.03
N ARG A 158 17.91 17.62 -13.92
CA ARG A 158 19.39 17.76 -13.92
C ARG A 158 20.12 16.42 -13.90
N PHE A 159 19.39 15.31 -13.75
CA PHE A 159 19.93 13.97 -13.59
C PHE A 159 19.29 13.05 -14.63
N ASP A 160 20.11 12.30 -15.37
CA ASP A 160 19.64 11.12 -16.10
C ASP A 160 19.33 9.98 -15.12
N ASN A 161 18.76 8.89 -15.63
CA ASN A 161 18.30 7.79 -14.78
C ASN A 161 19.43 7.05 -14.06
N ALA A 162 20.66 7.03 -14.58
CA ALA A 162 21.80 6.42 -13.90
C ALA A 162 22.35 7.34 -12.78
N ALA A 163 22.35 8.65 -13.02
CA ALA A 163 22.69 9.65 -12.02
C ALA A 163 21.64 9.73 -10.90
N LYS A 164 20.34 9.56 -11.22
CA LYS A 164 19.27 9.37 -10.23
C LYS A 164 19.56 8.15 -9.36
N ASP A 165 19.80 6.98 -9.96
CA ASP A 165 20.08 5.73 -9.22
C ASP A 165 21.23 5.90 -8.22
N ALA A 166 22.38 6.39 -8.70
CA ALA A 166 23.58 6.56 -7.88
C ALA A 166 23.42 7.63 -6.78
N GLU A 167 22.45 8.53 -6.88
CA GLU A 167 22.17 9.54 -5.87
C GLU A 167 21.08 9.09 -4.89
N THR A 168 20.13 8.25 -5.31
CA THR A 168 19.10 7.63 -4.44
C THR A 168 19.78 6.81 -3.35
N GLU A 169 20.78 6.00 -3.70
CA GLU A 169 21.60 5.24 -2.73
C GLU A 169 22.29 6.17 -1.71
N LYS A 170 22.76 7.36 -2.14
CA LYS A 170 23.38 8.33 -1.23
C LYS A 170 22.37 9.07 -0.36
N VAL A 171 21.12 9.21 -0.80
CA VAL A 171 20.01 9.72 0.04
C VAL A 171 19.68 8.67 1.11
N TRP A 172 19.60 7.40 0.74
CA TRP A 172 19.35 6.29 1.67
C TRP A 172 20.48 6.10 2.69
N ASP A 173 21.74 6.14 2.25
CA ASP A 173 22.91 6.12 3.13
C ASP A 173 22.90 7.31 4.09
N TYR A 174 22.62 8.52 3.61
CA TYR A 174 22.50 9.72 4.46
C TYR A 174 21.38 9.56 5.50
N TYR A 175 20.20 9.12 5.09
CA TYR A 175 19.07 8.88 5.98
C TYR A 175 19.41 7.90 7.12
N ARG A 176 20.07 6.77 6.80
CA ARG A 176 20.45 5.74 7.78
C ARG A 176 21.65 6.12 8.66
N ASN A 177 22.68 6.74 8.07
CA ASN A 177 24.03 6.75 8.66
C ASN A 177 24.51 8.13 9.15
N GLN A 178 23.70 9.19 9.06
CA GLN A 178 24.00 10.52 9.64
C GLN A 178 24.04 10.58 11.18
N GLY A 179 24.04 9.44 11.88
CA GLY A 179 24.04 9.38 13.34
C GLY A 179 22.68 9.71 13.99
N ALA A 180 21.63 9.88 13.19
CA ALA A 180 20.25 9.97 13.65
C ALA A 180 19.81 8.59 14.17
N PRO A 181 19.52 8.42 15.48
CA PRO A 181 19.19 7.11 16.03
C PRO A 181 17.73 6.70 15.77
N PHE A 182 16.93 7.57 15.14
CA PHE A 182 15.47 7.49 15.04
C PHE A 182 14.97 7.25 13.61
N THR A 183 15.62 6.33 12.89
CA THR A 183 15.18 5.88 11.55
C THR A 183 14.15 4.76 11.64
N VAL A 184 13.28 4.69 10.64
CA VAL A 184 12.45 3.53 10.30
C VAL A 184 13.28 2.50 9.52
N THR A 185 13.09 1.22 9.83
CA THR A 185 13.79 0.07 9.21
C THR A 185 13.41 -0.13 7.75
N GLY A 186 14.38 -0.54 6.92
CA GLY A 186 14.18 -0.94 5.53
C GLY A 186 13.86 -2.42 5.34
N LEU A 187 13.64 -3.19 6.42
CA LEU A 187 13.20 -4.58 6.33
C LEU A 187 11.71 -4.64 5.94
N PRO A 188 11.29 -5.63 5.14
CA PRO A 188 9.88 -5.87 4.88
C PRO A 188 9.24 -6.38 6.18
N MET A 189 8.28 -5.64 6.72
CA MET A 189 7.56 -6.00 7.94
C MET A 189 6.28 -6.77 7.64
N ASN A 190 5.83 -7.61 8.56
CA ASN A 190 4.51 -8.25 8.50
C ASN A 190 3.41 -7.21 8.82
N MET A 191 2.78 -6.66 7.78
CA MET A 191 1.78 -5.59 7.89
C MET A 191 0.49 -6.07 8.54
N ALA A 192 0.06 -7.30 8.28
CA ALA A 192 -1.10 -7.87 8.95
C ALA A 192 -0.89 -8.04 10.47
N TRP A 193 0.34 -8.36 10.91
CA TRP A 193 0.67 -8.37 12.34
C TRP A 193 0.65 -6.97 12.95
N LEU A 194 1.07 -5.95 12.19
CA LEU A 194 1.03 -4.56 12.62
C LEU A 194 -0.41 -3.99 12.66
N ASP A 195 -1.30 -4.46 11.78
CA ASP A 195 -2.74 -4.15 11.78
C ASP A 195 -3.58 -5.03 12.74
N SER A 196 -2.99 -6.01 13.41
CA SER A 196 -3.68 -6.91 14.35
C SER A 196 -3.48 -6.58 15.84
N GLN A 197 -2.83 -5.45 16.15
CA GLN A 197 -2.61 -5.02 17.54
C GLN A 197 -3.94 -4.72 18.27
N PRO A 198 -4.02 -4.80 19.61
CA PRO A 198 -5.29 -4.68 20.35
C PRO A 198 -6.04 -3.34 20.23
N TYR A 199 -5.37 -2.30 19.71
CA TYR A 199 -5.95 -0.98 19.43
C TYR A 199 -6.31 -0.77 17.95
N SER A 200 -5.91 -1.68 17.05
CA SER A 200 -5.98 -1.45 15.62
C SER A 200 -7.39 -1.16 15.12
N GLN A 201 -7.46 -0.42 14.02
CA GLN A 201 -8.67 0.03 13.34
C GLN A 201 -9.54 1.03 14.13
N ALA A 202 -9.17 1.42 15.35
CA ALA A 202 -9.91 2.35 16.20
C ALA A 202 -10.10 3.74 15.55
N PHE A 203 -9.10 4.26 14.86
CA PHE A 203 -9.17 5.54 14.15
C PHE A 203 -10.07 5.42 12.93
N ARG A 204 -9.81 4.48 12.01
CA ARG A 204 -10.59 4.36 10.77
C ARG A 204 -12.06 4.03 10.97
N ARG A 205 -12.40 3.32 12.05
CA ARG A 205 -13.80 3.08 12.46
C ARG A 205 -14.48 4.32 13.06
N LYS A 206 -13.73 5.22 13.71
CA LYS A 206 -14.26 6.37 14.47
C LYS A 206 -14.25 7.67 13.67
N TYR A 207 -13.28 7.84 12.78
CA TYR A 207 -13.05 9.02 11.94
C TYR A 207 -12.85 8.62 10.46
N PRO A 208 -13.85 7.99 9.82
CA PRO A 208 -13.70 7.40 8.49
C PRO A 208 -13.41 8.42 7.38
N LYS A 209 -13.84 9.69 7.51
CA LYS A 209 -13.54 10.71 6.48
C LYS A 209 -12.12 11.25 6.62
N VAL A 210 -11.62 11.46 7.84
CA VAL A 210 -10.20 11.84 8.01
C VAL A 210 -9.29 10.68 7.61
N ASN A 211 -9.70 9.44 7.89
CA ASN A 211 -9.00 8.27 7.40
C ASN A 211 -8.95 8.18 5.87
N ALA A 212 -10.04 8.52 5.17
CA ALA A 212 -10.04 8.59 3.71
C ALA A 212 -9.04 9.61 3.18
N LEU A 213 -8.94 10.80 3.82
CA LEU A 213 -7.93 11.79 3.45
C LEU A 213 -6.51 11.21 3.59
N PHE A 214 -6.19 10.61 4.75
CA PHE A 214 -4.89 9.98 4.99
C PHE A 214 -4.58 8.84 4.00
N TRP A 215 -5.57 8.00 3.71
CA TRP A 215 -5.41 6.92 2.73
C TRP A 215 -5.09 7.48 1.34
N GLY A 216 -5.84 8.49 0.89
CA GLY A 216 -5.59 9.15 -0.39
C GLY A 216 -4.23 9.84 -0.45
N TYR A 217 -3.75 10.39 0.66
CA TYR A 217 -2.40 10.96 0.75
C TYR A 217 -1.32 9.91 0.56
N HIS A 218 -1.39 8.80 1.30
CA HIS A 218 -0.43 7.72 1.19
C HIS A 218 -0.50 7.07 -0.19
N TRP A 219 -1.69 6.94 -0.79
CA TRP A 219 -1.84 6.53 -2.19
C TRP A 219 -1.11 7.45 -3.15
N LEU A 220 -1.27 8.78 -3.00
CA LEU A 220 -0.57 9.75 -3.84
C LEU A 220 0.95 9.65 -3.67
N GLN A 221 1.41 9.57 -2.42
CA GLN A 221 2.81 9.40 -2.06
C GLN A 221 3.41 8.15 -2.71
N THR A 222 2.73 7.00 -2.65
CA THR A 222 3.27 5.75 -3.21
C THR A 222 3.14 5.66 -4.73
N SER A 223 2.10 6.23 -5.36
CA SER A 223 1.78 6.00 -6.79
C SER A 223 2.61 6.80 -7.80
N ILE A 224 3.40 7.77 -7.36
CA ILE A 224 4.14 8.67 -8.27
C ILE A 224 5.54 8.19 -8.67
N TYR A 225 6.16 7.29 -7.90
CA TYR A 225 7.61 7.04 -7.98
C TYR A 225 8.06 6.43 -9.32
N ASP A 226 7.38 5.38 -9.80
CA ASP A 226 7.65 4.77 -11.12
C ASP A 226 7.47 5.81 -12.24
N GLY A 227 6.40 6.60 -12.15
CA GLY A 227 6.09 7.66 -13.11
C GLY A 227 7.11 8.80 -13.10
N LEU A 228 7.72 9.13 -11.97
CA LEU A 228 8.74 10.17 -11.86
C LEU A 228 10.12 9.71 -12.36
N ARG A 229 10.55 8.48 -12.07
CA ARG A 229 11.89 8.02 -12.48
C ARG A 229 12.06 8.08 -14.00
N GLU A 230 11.10 7.51 -14.72
CA GLU A 230 11.27 7.10 -16.12
C GLU A 230 10.86 8.15 -17.16
N LYS A 231 10.12 9.18 -16.75
CA LYS A 231 9.50 10.17 -17.65
C LYS A 231 10.28 11.48 -17.67
N THR A 232 10.28 12.17 -18.82
CA THR A 232 10.77 13.55 -18.91
C THR A 232 9.87 14.51 -18.12
N PRO A 233 10.32 15.72 -17.74
CA PRO A 233 9.49 16.68 -17.00
C PRO A 233 8.16 17.06 -17.68
N ALA A 234 8.09 16.97 -19.02
CA ALA A 234 6.85 17.21 -19.76
C ALA A 234 5.88 16.01 -19.68
N GLU A 235 6.40 14.79 -19.63
CA GLU A 235 5.62 13.56 -19.47
C GLU A 235 5.20 13.34 -18.02
N GLN A 236 6.07 13.65 -17.05
CA GLN A 236 5.74 13.66 -15.61
C GLN A 236 4.51 14.53 -15.33
N LYS A 237 4.42 15.73 -15.93
CA LYS A 237 3.24 16.61 -15.84
C LYS A 237 1.98 15.99 -16.42
N LYS A 238 2.08 15.31 -17.57
CA LYS A 238 0.92 14.67 -18.22
C LYS A 238 0.41 13.47 -17.42
N MET A 239 1.34 12.64 -16.94
CA MET A 239 1.05 11.53 -16.03
C MET A 239 0.38 12.04 -14.75
N TYR A 240 0.95 13.07 -14.14
CA TYR A 240 0.39 13.65 -12.92
C TYR A 240 -0.97 14.33 -13.14
N ALA A 241 -1.25 14.94 -14.29
CA ALA A 241 -2.58 15.51 -14.57
C ALA A 241 -3.71 14.45 -14.54
N LEU A 242 -3.40 13.18 -14.83
CA LEU A 242 -4.35 12.07 -14.71
C LEU A 242 -4.37 11.49 -13.30
N LEU A 243 -3.19 11.25 -12.71
CA LEU A 243 -3.04 10.70 -11.36
C LEU A 243 -3.64 11.64 -10.30
N GLY A 244 -3.34 12.95 -10.40
CA GLY A 244 -3.91 14.01 -9.56
C GLY A 244 -5.43 14.11 -9.71
N LYS A 245 -5.98 13.97 -10.93
CA LYS A 245 -7.44 13.90 -11.11
C LYS A 245 -8.04 12.69 -10.38
N ARG A 246 -7.42 11.50 -10.48
CA ARG A 246 -7.88 10.29 -9.74
C ARG A 246 -7.77 10.48 -8.22
N TYR A 247 -6.69 11.10 -7.76
CA TYR A 247 -6.49 11.49 -6.36
C TYR A 247 -7.62 12.39 -5.85
N HIS A 248 -7.86 13.54 -6.51
CA HIS A 248 -8.87 14.51 -6.07
C HIS A 248 -10.31 14.00 -6.19
N ASP A 249 -10.64 13.29 -7.27
CA ASP A 249 -12.03 12.88 -7.54
C ASP A 249 -12.46 11.61 -6.81
N VAL A 250 -11.52 10.72 -6.45
CA VAL A 250 -11.83 9.40 -5.88
C VAL A 250 -11.03 9.12 -4.62
N GLU A 251 -9.70 9.01 -4.74
CA GLU A 251 -8.88 8.39 -3.67
C GLU A 251 -8.83 9.21 -2.39
N LEU A 252 -8.92 10.53 -2.49
CA LEU A 252 -8.92 11.44 -1.35
C LEU A 252 -10.18 11.33 -0.47
N TYR A 253 -11.29 10.84 -1.01
CA TYR A 253 -12.59 10.85 -0.33
C TYR A 253 -13.23 9.47 -0.15
N ASP A 254 -12.59 8.38 -0.61
CA ASP A 254 -13.14 7.03 -0.47
C ASP A 254 -12.99 6.48 0.96
N THR A 255 -14.06 6.60 1.75
CA THR A 255 -14.17 6.06 3.11
C THR A 255 -14.29 4.54 3.19
N LYS A 256 -14.26 3.82 2.05
CA LYS A 256 -14.33 2.34 2.00
C LYS A 256 -12.94 1.70 1.92
N ARG A 257 -11.90 2.48 1.67
CA ARG A 257 -10.50 2.02 1.59
C ARG A 257 -10.07 1.34 2.91
N PRO A 258 -9.57 0.09 2.88
CA PRO A 258 -9.43 -0.70 4.10
C PRO A 258 -8.08 -0.52 4.81
N PHE A 259 -6.99 -0.80 4.10
CA PHE A 259 -5.60 -0.81 4.58
C PHE A 259 -4.78 0.12 3.69
N MET A 260 -3.72 0.73 4.24
CA MET A 260 -2.89 1.70 3.52
C MET A 260 -2.23 1.09 2.27
N PRO A 261 -2.11 1.83 1.15
CA PRO A 261 -1.46 1.32 -0.04
C PRO A 261 0.04 1.23 0.20
N MET A 262 0.66 0.16 -0.28
CA MET A 262 2.10 -0.04 -0.15
C MET A 262 2.84 0.43 -1.41
N MET A 263 4.12 0.79 -1.29
CA MET A 263 5.00 1.15 -2.40
C MET A 263 5.05 0.02 -3.43
N ALA A 264 5.10 -1.23 -2.96
CA ALA A 264 4.98 -2.46 -3.77
C ALA A 264 3.76 -2.48 -4.70
N GLU A 265 2.65 -1.92 -4.25
CA GLU A 265 1.35 -2.01 -4.93
C GLU A 265 1.24 -0.99 -6.06
N THR A 266 1.80 0.20 -5.86
CA THR A 266 1.54 1.37 -6.71
C THR A 266 2.78 1.92 -7.43
N SER A 267 4.00 1.60 -6.97
CA SER A 267 5.27 1.83 -7.66
C SER A 267 6.19 0.59 -7.61
N PRO A 268 5.78 -0.51 -8.27
CA PRO A 268 6.51 -1.78 -8.24
C PRO A 268 7.95 -1.70 -8.76
N LEU A 269 8.27 -0.85 -9.75
CA LEU A 269 9.64 -0.75 -10.25
C LEU A 269 10.56 -0.05 -9.25
N PHE A 270 10.08 0.98 -8.56
CA PHE A 270 10.80 1.63 -7.47
C PHE A 270 11.03 0.64 -6.32
N SER A 271 10.01 -0.11 -5.91
CA SER A 271 10.13 -1.10 -4.85
C SER A 271 11.08 -2.25 -5.19
N ALA A 272 11.10 -2.71 -6.44
CA ALA A 272 12.10 -3.66 -6.91
C ALA A 272 13.52 -3.09 -6.80
N LYS A 273 13.68 -1.81 -7.14
CA LYS A 273 15.00 -1.19 -7.33
C LYS A 273 15.63 -0.65 -6.05
N TYR A 274 14.82 -0.09 -5.16
CA TYR A 274 15.25 0.50 -3.89
C TYR A 274 14.41 -0.08 -2.73
N PRO A 275 14.45 -1.41 -2.54
CA PRO A 275 13.53 -2.14 -1.66
C PRO A 275 13.61 -1.68 -0.20
N ASP A 276 14.82 -1.40 0.28
CA ASP A 276 15.08 -0.84 1.60
C ASP A 276 14.33 0.49 1.82
N ILE A 277 14.29 1.37 0.82
CA ILE A 277 13.64 2.68 0.88
C ILE A 277 12.12 2.51 0.83
N ALA A 278 11.63 1.67 -0.10
CA ALA A 278 10.21 1.37 -0.23
C ALA A 278 9.62 0.78 1.05
N ASN A 279 10.28 -0.24 1.60
CA ASN A 279 9.92 -0.84 2.89
C ASN A 279 9.91 0.20 4.03
N ALA A 280 10.89 1.11 4.07
CA ALA A 280 10.93 2.14 5.12
C ALA A 280 9.76 3.14 5.02
N PHE A 281 9.28 3.45 3.81
CA PHE A 281 8.08 4.27 3.61
C PHE A 281 6.80 3.49 3.99
N ASP A 282 6.69 2.22 3.62
CA ASP A 282 5.56 1.38 3.99
C ASP A 282 5.46 1.17 5.52
N ASN A 283 6.61 0.95 6.17
CA ASN A 283 6.73 0.86 7.63
C ASN A 283 6.36 2.19 8.32
N LEU A 284 6.64 3.34 7.70
CA LEU A 284 6.20 4.66 8.16
C LEU A 284 4.68 4.84 8.03
N HIS A 285 4.10 4.47 6.89
CA HIS A 285 2.64 4.55 6.67
C HIS A 285 1.89 3.70 7.71
N MET A 286 2.38 2.49 7.99
CA MET A 286 1.84 1.66 9.07
C MET A 286 2.03 2.30 10.45
N LEU A 287 3.16 2.98 10.71
CA LEU A 287 3.37 3.70 11.97
C LEU A 287 2.36 4.84 12.18
N HIS A 288 1.98 5.56 11.11
CA HIS A 288 0.92 6.56 11.18
C HIS A 288 -0.40 5.94 11.63
N ASP A 289 -0.82 4.82 11.03
CA ASP A 289 -2.04 4.09 11.41
C ASP A 289 -2.01 3.61 12.86
N MET A 290 -0.91 3.01 13.30
CA MET A 290 -0.76 2.56 14.69
C MET A 290 -0.87 3.71 15.68
N VAL A 291 -0.23 4.86 15.41
CA VAL A 291 -0.33 6.06 16.25
C VAL A 291 -1.76 6.61 16.24
N ASN A 292 -2.40 6.70 15.08
CA ASN A 292 -3.78 7.14 14.92
C ASN A 292 -4.72 6.29 15.78
N ASP A 293 -4.59 4.95 15.71
CA ASP A 293 -5.39 3.99 16.45
C ASP A 293 -5.17 4.04 17.97
N ILE A 294 -3.91 4.20 18.41
CA ILE A 294 -3.58 4.40 19.83
C ILE A 294 -4.22 5.70 20.36
N LEU A 295 -4.14 6.79 19.61
CA LEU A 295 -4.71 8.08 20.02
C LEU A 295 -6.25 8.06 20.00
N ALA A 296 -6.87 7.42 19.00
CA ALA A 296 -8.33 7.32 18.86
C ALA A 296 -8.99 6.42 19.90
N SER A 297 -8.27 5.41 20.40
CA SER A 297 -8.73 4.46 21.42
C SER A 297 -9.22 5.17 22.69
N ASP A 298 -10.40 4.77 23.16
CA ASP A 298 -11.09 5.31 24.33
C ASP A 298 -10.77 4.56 25.65
N TRP A 299 -10.34 3.30 25.53
CA TRP A 299 -10.05 2.38 26.63
C TRP A 299 -8.63 2.50 27.21
N MET A 300 -7.75 3.32 26.61
CA MET A 300 -6.38 3.56 27.09
C MET A 300 -6.24 4.94 27.74
N THR A 301 -5.58 4.99 28.90
CA THR A 301 -5.15 6.25 29.55
C THR A 301 -4.05 6.94 28.75
N ASP A 302 -3.87 8.25 28.94
CA ASP A 302 -2.80 9.03 28.31
C ASP A 302 -1.39 8.46 28.54
N LYS A 303 -1.14 7.88 29.72
CA LYS A 303 0.11 7.19 30.02
C LYS A 303 0.29 5.97 29.13
N GLN A 304 -0.71 5.09 29.09
CA GLN A 304 -0.70 3.88 28.24
C GLN A 304 -0.56 4.24 26.75
N LYS A 305 -1.21 5.31 26.28
CA LYS A 305 -1.05 5.82 24.91
C LYS A 305 0.40 6.24 24.63
N SER A 306 1.04 6.97 25.55
CA SER A 306 2.46 7.35 25.43
C SER A 306 3.39 6.13 25.41
N GLU A 307 3.12 5.13 26.26
CA GLU A 307 3.87 3.88 26.31
C GLU A 307 3.69 3.06 25.00
N GLN A 308 2.46 2.91 24.50
CA GLN A 308 2.22 2.21 23.24
C GLN A 308 2.78 2.93 22.01
N ILE A 309 2.80 4.27 21.99
CA ILE A 309 3.47 5.04 20.93
C ILE A 309 4.98 4.78 20.94
N LYS A 310 5.63 4.74 22.11
CA LYS A 310 7.06 4.36 22.21
C LYS A 310 7.30 2.93 21.72
N ARG A 311 6.42 1.99 22.05
CA ARG A 311 6.47 0.62 21.51
C ARG A 311 6.33 0.61 19.99
N ALA A 312 5.38 1.36 19.42
CA ALA A 312 5.19 1.46 17.98
C ALA A 312 6.44 2.00 17.26
N VAL A 313 7.03 3.10 17.76
CA VAL A 313 8.30 3.63 17.22
C VAL A 313 9.42 2.59 17.30
N TYR A 314 9.56 1.91 18.44
CA TYR A 314 10.61 0.90 18.61
C TYR A 314 10.41 -0.29 17.65
N MET A 315 9.18 -0.77 17.47
CA MET A 315 8.84 -1.86 16.53
C MET A 315 9.24 -1.55 15.08
N MET A 316 9.26 -0.27 14.69
CA MET A 316 9.69 0.14 13.35
C MET A 316 11.18 0.47 13.26
N SER A 317 11.92 0.47 14.37
CA SER A 317 13.32 0.91 14.40
C SER A 317 14.31 -0.20 14.01
N PRO A 318 15.45 0.13 13.37
CA PRO A 318 16.56 -0.81 13.18
C PRO A 318 17.12 -1.39 14.49
N ASN A 319 16.87 -0.75 15.64
CA ASN A 319 17.28 -1.26 16.95
C ASN A 319 16.53 -2.54 17.33
N ALA A 320 15.23 -2.64 17.04
CA ALA A 320 14.46 -3.85 17.31
C ALA A 320 14.89 -5.02 16.41
N HIS A 321 15.19 -4.74 15.14
CA HIS A 321 15.49 -5.77 14.12
C HIS A 321 16.99 -6.02 13.92
N LYS A 322 17.79 -5.82 14.95
CA LYS A 322 19.24 -5.91 14.86
C LYS A 322 19.70 -7.34 14.56
N GLY A 323 20.16 -7.58 13.33
CA GLY A 323 20.67 -8.86 12.86
C GLY A 323 19.69 -9.66 11.99
N CYS A 324 18.44 -9.20 11.88
CA CYS A 324 17.44 -9.75 10.96
C CYS A 324 17.75 -9.37 9.51
N LYS A 325 17.31 -10.19 8.55
CA LYS A 325 17.40 -9.92 7.11
C LYS A 325 16.06 -10.17 6.40
N PRO A 326 15.83 -9.60 5.21
CA PRO A 326 14.72 -10.01 4.34
C PRO A 326 14.80 -11.50 4.02
N GLY A 327 13.66 -12.18 3.91
CA GLY A 327 13.55 -13.63 3.71
C GLY A 327 13.58 -14.47 5.00
N GLU A 328 13.91 -13.88 6.16
CA GLU A 328 14.02 -14.61 7.45
C GLU A 328 12.78 -14.42 8.35
N ASN A 329 12.51 -15.38 9.24
CA ASN A 329 11.54 -15.22 10.33
C ASN A 329 12.19 -15.64 11.66
N HIS A 330 12.29 -14.70 12.59
CA HIS A 330 12.88 -14.92 13.92
C HIS A 330 11.81 -15.07 15.03
N GLY A 331 10.54 -15.18 14.65
CA GLY A 331 9.41 -15.36 15.55
C GLY A 331 8.93 -14.05 16.17
N VAL A 332 8.51 -14.12 17.44
CA VAL A 332 8.17 -12.95 18.25
C VAL A 332 9.19 -12.85 19.38
N ILE A 333 9.88 -11.70 19.50
CA ILE A 333 10.92 -11.45 20.51
C ILE A 333 10.56 -10.15 21.23
N ASP A 334 10.65 -10.11 22.57
CA ASP A 334 10.21 -8.99 23.41
C ASP A 334 8.80 -8.44 23.05
N GLY A 335 7.91 -9.30 22.56
CA GLY A 335 6.55 -8.95 22.13
C GLY A 335 6.46 -8.24 20.75
N ILE A 336 7.49 -8.36 19.91
CA ILE A 336 7.58 -7.77 18.56
C ILE A 336 7.74 -8.89 17.52
N SER A 337 7.00 -8.82 16.41
CA SER A 337 7.20 -9.75 15.29
C SER A 337 8.46 -9.42 14.49
N HIS A 338 9.27 -10.46 14.25
CA HIS A 338 10.46 -10.44 13.39
C HIS A 338 10.26 -11.37 12.18
N ASP A 339 9.04 -11.37 11.64
CA ASP A 339 8.70 -12.05 10.40
C ASP A 339 8.98 -11.12 9.22
N HIS A 340 10.05 -11.42 8.48
CA HIS A 340 10.54 -10.69 7.31
C HIS A 340 10.62 -11.56 6.06
N ARG A 341 9.92 -12.72 6.03
CA ARG A 341 9.95 -13.70 4.92
C ARG A 341 9.49 -13.19 3.56
N PHE A 342 8.90 -12.01 3.53
CA PHE A 342 8.36 -11.40 2.32
C PHE A 342 9.46 -11.01 1.34
N MET A 343 9.12 -10.92 0.06
CA MET A 343 10.07 -10.53 -0.97
C MET A 343 10.68 -9.16 -0.69
N VAL A 344 11.93 -9.01 -1.10
CA VAL A 344 12.65 -7.73 -1.06
C VAL A 344 11.86 -6.67 -1.85
N GLY A 345 11.42 -5.61 -1.16
CA GLY A 345 10.55 -4.56 -1.69
C GLY A 345 9.04 -4.85 -1.61
N MET A 346 8.63 -5.97 -1.02
CA MET A 346 7.23 -6.25 -0.67
C MET A 346 7.10 -6.38 0.84
N PRO A 347 6.51 -5.41 1.56
CA PRO A 347 6.06 -5.66 2.92
C PRO A 347 4.98 -6.76 2.93
N GLY A 348 4.84 -7.42 4.08
CA GLY A 348 4.02 -8.60 4.23
C GLY A 348 2.54 -8.32 4.37
N MET A 349 1.83 -8.28 3.23
CA MET A 349 0.36 -8.21 3.16
C MET A 349 -0.36 -9.54 3.48
N GLY A 350 0.33 -10.49 4.12
CA GLY A 350 -0.22 -11.81 4.41
C GLY A 350 -1.24 -11.80 5.55
N ILE A 351 -2.50 -12.13 5.23
CA ILE A 351 -3.66 -12.29 6.14
C ILE A 351 -4.44 -10.98 6.43
N MET A 352 -5.25 -10.56 5.47
CA MET A 352 -6.62 -10.09 5.73
C MET A 352 -7.54 -10.69 4.65
N LYS A 353 -8.79 -11.10 4.92
CA LYS A 353 -9.76 -10.69 5.94
C LYS A 353 -10.37 -11.98 6.55
N ASN A 354 -10.53 -12.04 7.88
CA ASN A 354 -11.04 -13.16 8.72
C ASN A 354 -10.01 -14.11 9.40
N GLY A 355 -8.69 -13.95 9.19
CA GLY A 355 -7.70 -14.80 9.86
C GLY A 355 -7.35 -14.38 11.31
N ILE A 356 -8.08 -14.94 12.29
CA ILE A 356 -7.79 -14.93 13.75
C ILE A 356 -7.96 -13.55 14.45
N ASN A 357 -9.14 -13.35 15.07
CA ASN A 357 -9.47 -12.14 15.86
C ASN A 357 -9.05 -12.19 17.36
N ASN A 358 -8.28 -13.20 17.80
CA ASN A 358 -8.04 -13.44 19.24
C ASN A 358 -6.58 -13.27 19.68
N ALA A 359 -6.13 -12.01 19.82
CA ALA A 359 -4.87 -11.68 20.51
C ALA A 359 -4.80 -12.27 21.95
N ALA A 360 -5.95 -12.46 22.62
CA ALA A 360 -6.06 -13.04 23.96
C ALA A 360 -5.69 -14.54 24.06
N GLN A 361 -5.62 -15.28 22.94
CA GLN A 361 -5.17 -16.68 22.95
C GLN A 361 -3.64 -16.80 22.92
N LEU A 362 -2.93 -15.87 22.27
CA LEU A 362 -1.47 -15.89 22.16
C LEU A 362 -0.77 -15.72 23.53
N ALA A 363 -1.26 -14.81 24.39
CA ALA A 363 -0.68 -14.58 25.72
C ALA A 363 -0.86 -15.76 26.70
N ASN A 364 -1.88 -16.60 26.51
CA ASN A 364 -2.19 -17.71 27.43
C ASN A 364 -1.40 -19.01 27.17
N LEU A 365 -0.66 -19.10 26.06
CA LEU A 365 -0.04 -20.36 25.62
C LEU A 365 1.41 -20.56 26.12
N GLU A 366 2.13 -19.50 26.47
CA GLU A 366 3.52 -19.62 26.98
C GLU A 366 3.61 -20.22 28.39
N MET A 367 2.51 -20.33 29.13
CA MET A 367 2.48 -20.97 30.47
C MET A 367 2.33 -22.51 30.46
N LYS A 368 2.10 -23.16 29.30
CA LYS A 368 1.79 -24.61 29.25
C LYS A 368 2.77 -25.43 28.39
N ARG A 369 4.08 -25.22 28.57
CA ARG A 369 5.12 -26.03 27.91
C ARG A 369 5.95 -26.89 28.87
N HIS A 370 5.27 -27.64 29.73
CA HIS A 370 5.82 -28.86 30.35
C HIS A 370 4.80 -29.99 30.26
N GLU A 371 5.30 -31.21 30.03
CA GLU A 371 4.60 -32.45 29.72
C GLU A 371 4.23 -32.60 28.24
N GLY A 372 4.81 -33.61 27.59
CA GLY A 372 4.67 -33.86 26.15
C GLY A 372 3.93 -35.15 25.85
N MET A 373 3.74 -35.45 24.57
CA MET A 373 3.57 -36.83 24.13
C MET A 373 4.00 -37.06 22.69
N ASN A 374 4.68 -38.20 22.53
CA ASN A 374 4.97 -38.91 21.29
C ASN A 374 3.67 -39.39 20.61
N MET A 375 3.62 -39.46 19.28
CA MET A 375 2.83 -40.46 18.56
C MET A 375 3.37 -40.67 17.13
N GLY A 376 3.33 -41.92 16.67
CA GLY A 376 3.91 -42.35 15.39
C GLY A 376 3.03 -42.07 14.16
N GLY A 377 3.60 -42.25 12.97
CA GLY A 377 2.97 -41.90 11.69
C GLY A 377 2.24 -43.04 10.99
N MET A 378 1.80 -42.76 9.76
CA MET A 378 1.42 -43.74 8.75
C MET A 378 1.71 -43.18 7.36
N ALA A 379 2.20 -44.03 6.46
CA ALA A 379 2.47 -43.69 5.07
C ALA A 379 1.40 -44.30 4.15
N MET A 380 1.05 -43.59 3.07
CA MET A 380 0.20 -44.07 1.98
C MET A 380 0.85 -43.74 0.64
N HIS A 381 1.06 -44.76 -0.20
CA HIS A 381 1.51 -44.59 -1.57
C HIS A 381 0.31 -44.44 -2.52
N SER A 382 0.39 -43.50 -3.47
CA SER A 382 -0.29 -43.60 -4.76
C SER A 382 0.61 -43.03 -5.88
N ALA A 383 0.42 -43.50 -7.11
CA ALA A 383 1.39 -43.33 -8.19
C ALA A 383 1.17 -42.03 -9.00
N ALA A 384 2.28 -41.38 -9.39
CA ALA A 384 2.29 -40.11 -10.12
C ALA A 384 2.42 -40.29 -11.64
N PRO A 385 1.88 -39.37 -12.45
CA PRO A 385 2.18 -39.24 -13.88
C PRO A 385 3.19 -38.12 -14.20
N SER A 386 4.19 -38.46 -15.02
CA SER A 386 5.08 -37.57 -15.80
C SER A 386 6.06 -36.63 -15.07
N THR A 387 7.29 -36.58 -15.59
CA THR A 387 8.45 -35.92 -14.97
C THR A 387 8.63 -34.48 -15.45
N ALA A 388 7.84 -33.56 -14.91
CA ALA A 388 8.42 -32.29 -14.50
C ALA A 388 8.96 -32.50 -13.08
N LYS A 389 10.12 -31.91 -12.72
CA LYS A 389 10.45 -31.80 -11.30
C LYS A 389 9.41 -30.86 -10.71
N ALA A 390 8.56 -31.35 -9.83
CA ALA A 390 7.79 -30.47 -8.97
C ALA A 390 8.80 -29.61 -8.21
N GLU A 391 8.72 -28.28 -8.38
CA GLU A 391 9.46 -27.38 -7.52
C GLU A 391 8.99 -27.63 -6.08
N GLU A 392 9.94 -27.68 -5.15
CA GLU A 392 9.62 -27.91 -3.75
C GLU A 392 8.73 -26.77 -3.26
N PHE A 393 7.58 -27.14 -2.69
CA PHE A 393 6.55 -26.20 -2.24
C PHE A 393 7.17 -25.20 -1.25
N ASP A 394 7.28 -23.95 -1.68
CA ASP A 394 7.90 -22.87 -0.90
C ASP A 394 6.80 -22.05 -0.22
N PRO A 395 6.47 -22.31 1.07
CA PRO A 395 5.42 -21.57 1.76
C PRO A 395 5.77 -20.09 1.95
N THR A 396 7.02 -19.64 1.73
CA THR A 396 7.35 -18.20 1.77
C THR A 396 6.77 -17.42 0.57
N ARG A 397 6.39 -18.12 -0.51
CA ARG A 397 5.76 -17.53 -1.70
C ARG A 397 4.25 -17.38 -1.58
N LEU A 398 3.60 -17.92 -0.56
CA LEU A 398 2.13 -17.89 -0.46
C LEU A 398 1.62 -16.65 0.26
N MET A 399 0.72 -15.92 -0.41
CA MET A 399 0.00 -14.77 0.14
C MET A 399 -1.52 -15.05 0.14
N TRP A 400 -2.19 -14.73 1.25
CA TRP A 400 -3.64 -14.77 1.33
C TRP A 400 -4.22 -13.44 0.85
N MET A 401 -5.12 -13.48 -0.12
CA MET A 401 -5.82 -12.33 -0.65
C MET A 401 -7.32 -12.39 -0.33
N PRO A 402 -7.96 -11.26 0.07
CA PRO A 402 -9.42 -11.18 0.18
C PRO A 402 -10.12 -11.64 -1.11
N LYS A 403 -11.22 -12.38 -0.98
CA LYS A 403 -12.03 -12.95 -2.09
C LYS A 403 -11.32 -14.02 -2.95
N MET A 404 -9.98 -14.09 -2.97
CA MET A 404 -9.20 -14.91 -3.91
C MET A 404 -8.51 -16.12 -3.26
N GLY A 405 -8.26 -16.08 -1.94
CA GLY A 405 -7.66 -17.19 -1.20
C GLY A 405 -6.13 -17.15 -1.14
N TRP A 406 -5.50 -18.31 -0.92
CA TRP A 406 -4.03 -18.45 -0.98
C TRP A 406 -3.56 -18.52 -2.42
N MET A 407 -2.65 -17.62 -2.80
CA MET A 407 -2.01 -17.59 -4.12
C MET A 407 -0.49 -17.62 -4.00
N ASP A 408 0.15 -18.29 -4.94
CA ASP A 408 1.61 -18.29 -5.11
C ASP A 408 2.04 -16.98 -5.78
N MET A 409 2.89 -16.24 -5.08
CA MET A 409 3.43 -14.96 -5.54
C MET A 409 4.43 -15.12 -6.71
N SER A 410 4.79 -16.33 -7.11
CA SER A 410 5.48 -16.60 -8.39
C SER A 410 4.51 -16.76 -9.58
N GLN A 411 3.19 -16.77 -9.36
CA GLN A 411 2.16 -17.05 -10.35
C GLN A 411 1.30 -15.82 -10.73
N CYS A 412 0.68 -15.92 -11.91
CA CYS A 412 -0.31 -14.96 -12.39
C CYS A 412 -1.57 -15.02 -11.53
N HIS A 413 -1.97 -13.90 -10.93
CA HIS A 413 -3.12 -13.85 -10.03
C HIS A 413 -4.47 -13.92 -10.78
N HIS A 414 -4.44 -13.93 -12.12
CA HIS A 414 -5.62 -14.14 -12.98
C HIS A 414 -5.77 -15.60 -13.42
N CYS A 415 -4.67 -16.29 -13.75
CA CYS A 415 -4.72 -17.58 -14.46
C CYS A 415 -3.68 -18.62 -14.00
N THR A 416 -3.13 -18.46 -12.79
CA THR A 416 -2.13 -19.31 -12.08
C THR A 416 -0.84 -19.69 -12.83
N MET A 417 -0.70 -19.35 -14.11
CA MET A 417 0.51 -19.55 -14.90
C MET A 417 1.71 -18.81 -14.27
N PRO A 418 2.91 -19.43 -14.17
CA PRO A 418 4.11 -18.78 -13.65
C PRO A 418 4.40 -17.43 -14.31
N LEU A 419 4.63 -16.40 -13.49
CA LEU A 419 4.96 -15.05 -13.93
C LEU A 419 6.20 -15.05 -14.83
N THR A 420 6.24 -14.13 -15.79
CA THR A 420 7.42 -14.00 -16.64
C THR A 420 8.63 -13.56 -15.82
N GLY A 421 9.77 -14.19 -16.13
CA GLY A 421 11.05 -13.93 -15.48
C GLY A 421 11.36 -14.79 -14.24
N GLY A 422 10.46 -15.68 -13.81
CA GLY A 422 10.60 -16.52 -12.60
C GLY A 422 11.73 -17.57 -12.62
N GLY A 423 12.99 -17.12 -12.57
CA GLY A 423 14.13 -17.87 -12.04
C GLY A 423 14.64 -17.20 -10.76
N ASP A 424 15.86 -17.52 -10.32
CA ASP A 424 16.48 -17.07 -9.06
C ASP A 424 16.68 -15.54 -8.90
N ASN A 425 16.18 -14.71 -9.82
CA ASN A 425 16.20 -13.26 -9.73
C ASN A 425 14.85 -12.73 -9.20
N PRO A 426 14.70 -12.48 -7.88
CA PRO A 426 13.45 -11.94 -7.33
C PRO A 426 13.05 -10.57 -7.92
N LEU A 427 13.97 -9.85 -8.58
CA LEU A 427 13.65 -8.58 -9.24
C LEU A 427 12.82 -8.75 -10.52
N SER A 428 12.82 -9.94 -11.14
CA SER A 428 12.04 -10.21 -12.35
C SER A 428 10.53 -10.28 -12.08
N ALA A 429 10.15 -10.64 -10.86
CA ALA A 429 8.76 -10.74 -10.42
C ALA A 429 7.99 -9.41 -10.64
N TRP A 430 8.71 -8.28 -10.58
CA TRP A 430 8.23 -6.91 -10.77
C TRP A 430 8.15 -6.46 -12.25
N GLN A 431 8.74 -7.21 -13.18
CA GLN A 431 8.65 -6.92 -14.62
C GLN A 431 7.27 -7.26 -15.20
N ASN A 432 6.44 -7.99 -14.46
CA ASN A 432 5.08 -8.35 -14.83
C ASN A 432 4.13 -7.15 -14.70
N SER A 433 2.97 -7.21 -15.37
CA SER A 433 1.92 -6.20 -15.21
C SER A 433 1.30 -6.28 -13.81
N THR A 434 0.74 -5.18 -13.31
CA THR A 434 -0.03 -5.16 -12.06
C THR A 434 -1.44 -4.59 -12.27
N VAL A 435 -2.37 -5.01 -11.42
CA VAL A 435 -3.71 -4.44 -11.28
C VAL A 435 -3.92 -4.10 -9.82
N SER A 436 -4.25 -2.84 -9.54
CA SER A 436 -4.48 -2.31 -8.19
C SER A 436 -5.93 -1.84 -8.08
N ALA A 437 -6.71 -2.41 -7.17
CA ALA A 437 -8.10 -2.00 -6.91
C ALA A 437 -8.51 -2.32 -5.47
N GLU A 438 -9.57 -1.69 -4.96
CA GLU A 438 -10.12 -1.93 -3.60
C GLU A 438 -9.12 -1.98 -2.39
N GLY A 439 -7.87 -1.50 -2.55
CA GLY A 439 -6.81 -1.65 -1.53
C GLY A 439 -6.04 -2.99 -1.58
N TRP A 440 -6.01 -3.64 -2.74
CA TRP A 440 -5.12 -4.76 -3.07
C TRP A 440 -4.35 -4.47 -4.36
N THR A 441 -3.23 -5.15 -4.58
CA THR A 441 -2.58 -5.25 -5.91
C THR A 441 -2.23 -6.68 -6.27
N MET A 442 -2.54 -7.05 -7.51
CA MET A 442 -2.35 -8.36 -8.10
C MET A 442 -1.29 -8.28 -9.19
N ARG A 443 -0.44 -9.31 -9.32
CA ARG A 443 0.53 -9.41 -10.42
C ARG A 443 0.00 -10.33 -11.51
N VAL A 444 0.00 -9.83 -12.74
CA VAL A 444 -0.57 -10.49 -13.90
C VAL A 444 0.43 -10.58 -15.04
N ARG A 445 0.37 -11.69 -15.76
CA ARG A 445 1.41 -12.13 -16.69
C ARG A 445 1.37 -11.42 -18.04
N CYS A 446 0.24 -10.83 -18.42
CA CYS A 446 0.04 -10.17 -19.70
C CYS A 446 -0.94 -8.98 -19.59
N ALA A 447 -1.09 -8.21 -20.68
CA ALA A 447 -1.99 -7.05 -20.70
C ALA A 447 -3.47 -7.45 -20.62
N LEU A 448 -3.87 -8.55 -21.26
CA LEU A 448 -5.22 -9.13 -21.23
C LEU A 448 -5.66 -9.43 -19.79
N CYS A 449 -4.88 -10.25 -19.07
CA CYS A 449 -5.15 -10.55 -17.66
C CYS A 449 -5.26 -9.28 -16.79
N ALA A 450 -4.56 -8.20 -17.16
CA ALA A 450 -4.69 -6.92 -16.46
C ALA A 450 -6.03 -6.22 -16.76
N ARG A 451 -6.45 -6.22 -18.03
CA ARG A 451 -7.73 -5.69 -18.50
C ARG A 451 -8.89 -6.44 -17.87
N ASP A 452 -8.87 -7.77 -17.91
CA ASP A 452 -10.00 -8.61 -17.49
C ASP A 452 -10.23 -8.49 -15.98
N MET A 453 -9.17 -8.61 -15.16
CA MET A 453 -9.23 -8.32 -13.72
C MET A 453 -9.69 -6.89 -13.41
N SER A 454 -9.38 -5.91 -14.27
CA SER A 454 -9.85 -4.52 -14.08
C SER A 454 -11.34 -4.35 -14.34
N ALA A 455 -11.97 -5.24 -15.13
CA ALA A 455 -13.40 -5.24 -15.39
C ALA A 455 -14.20 -5.90 -14.26
N GLU A 456 -13.61 -6.90 -13.58
CA GLU A 456 -14.16 -7.48 -12.34
C GLU A 456 -14.15 -6.46 -11.18
N ALA A 457 -13.08 -5.65 -11.11
CA ALA A 457 -12.89 -4.61 -10.11
C ALA A 457 -13.69 -3.32 -10.40
N LYS A 458 -15.02 -3.43 -10.32
CA LYS A 458 -16.00 -2.33 -10.50
C LYS A 458 -15.84 -1.21 -9.45
N GLY A 459 -14.85 -0.33 -9.66
CA GLY A 459 -14.52 0.80 -8.79
C GLY A 459 -13.24 1.56 -9.20
N GLY A 460 -12.89 1.48 -10.48
CA GLY A 460 -11.69 2.07 -11.07
C GLY A 460 -10.38 1.47 -10.56
N ALA A 461 -9.97 0.36 -11.16
CA ALA A 461 -8.63 -0.18 -11.02
C ALA A 461 -7.55 0.69 -11.69
N ILE A 462 -6.32 0.56 -11.23
CA ILE A 462 -5.11 1.09 -11.86
C ILE A 462 -4.32 -0.10 -12.40
N LEU A 463 -3.98 -0.09 -13.68
CA LEU A 463 -3.15 -1.11 -14.30
C LEU A 463 -1.79 -0.49 -14.60
N SER A 464 -0.71 -1.05 -14.06
CA SER A 464 0.65 -0.74 -14.51
C SER A 464 1.05 -1.83 -15.49
N LEU A 465 1.01 -1.55 -16.79
CA LEU A 465 1.28 -2.53 -17.84
C LEU A 465 2.78 -2.59 -18.16
N SER A 466 3.32 -3.81 -18.20
CA SER A 466 4.68 -4.06 -18.68
C SER A 466 4.79 -3.86 -20.19
N THR A 467 5.97 -3.44 -20.65
CA THR A 467 6.24 -3.16 -22.07
C THR A 467 7.48 -3.88 -22.58
N GLU A 468 7.89 -3.64 -23.83
CA GLU A 468 9.17 -4.13 -24.36
C GLU A 468 10.40 -3.55 -23.65
N ASP A 469 10.24 -2.38 -23.03
CA ASP A 469 11.24 -1.69 -22.24
C ASP A 469 10.90 -1.91 -20.75
N PRO A 470 11.68 -2.70 -19.99
CA PRO A 470 11.38 -2.99 -18.58
C PRO A 470 11.46 -1.74 -17.68
N HIS A 471 11.97 -0.62 -18.20
CA HIS A 471 11.99 0.69 -17.55
C HIS A 471 10.85 1.60 -18.01
N LYS A 472 9.89 1.11 -18.79
CA LYS A 472 8.71 1.90 -19.17
C LYS A 472 7.43 1.10 -18.93
N ARG A 473 6.49 1.78 -18.28
CA ARG A 473 5.15 1.27 -17.99
C ARG A 473 4.13 2.16 -18.68
N VAL A 474 3.08 1.53 -19.21
CA VAL A 474 1.86 2.22 -19.61
C VAL A 474 0.91 2.17 -18.42
N ILE A 475 0.53 3.32 -17.88
CA ILE A 475 -0.44 3.38 -16.79
C ILE A 475 -1.82 3.51 -17.40
N VAL A 476 -2.73 2.64 -16.97
CA VAL A 476 -4.13 2.66 -17.38
C VAL A 476 -5.00 2.81 -16.13
N PHE A 477 -5.97 3.72 -16.19
CA PHE A 477 -6.96 3.94 -15.14
C PHE A 477 -8.33 3.51 -15.68
N SER A 478 -8.99 2.63 -14.96
CA SER A 478 -10.41 2.32 -15.13
C SER A 478 -11.25 3.35 -14.35
N ASP A 479 -12.47 3.63 -14.80
CA ASP A 479 -13.48 4.38 -14.04
C ASP A 479 -14.51 3.44 -13.40
N ASP A 480 -15.50 3.99 -12.69
CA ASP A 480 -16.55 3.20 -12.02
C ASP A 480 -17.48 2.44 -12.99
N ARG A 481 -17.35 2.68 -14.30
CA ARG A 481 -18.09 2.00 -15.37
C ARG A 481 -17.21 1.02 -16.16
N GLY A 482 -15.93 0.88 -15.81
CA GLY A 482 -14.97 0.06 -16.53
C GLY A 482 -14.30 0.76 -17.72
N ASN A 483 -14.56 2.05 -17.99
CA ASN A 483 -13.92 2.75 -19.11
C ASN A 483 -12.44 2.97 -18.81
N LEU A 484 -11.57 2.53 -19.72
CA LEU A 484 -10.13 2.67 -19.56
C LEU A 484 -9.63 3.99 -20.15
N THR A 485 -8.66 4.61 -19.46
CA THR A 485 -7.90 5.79 -19.92
C THR A 485 -6.42 5.59 -19.65
N THR A 486 -5.51 6.19 -20.42
CA THR A 486 -4.06 6.01 -20.23
C THR A 486 -3.26 7.30 -20.22
N ASP A 487 -2.14 7.31 -19.48
CA ASP A 487 -1.14 8.37 -19.51
C ASP A 487 -0.33 8.42 -20.82
N TYR A 488 -0.39 7.36 -21.62
CA TYR A 488 0.50 7.17 -22.76
C TYR A 488 -0.24 6.74 -24.03
N LYS A 489 -0.92 7.70 -24.68
CA LYS A 489 -1.64 7.51 -25.96
C LYS A 489 -0.78 7.05 -27.15
N GLY A 490 0.55 7.06 -27.01
CA GLY A 490 1.47 6.48 -27.99
C GLY A 490 1.63 4.96 -27.88
N ALA A 491 1.05 4.35 -26.85
CA ALA A 491 1.02 2.90 -26.69
C ALA A 491 0.29 2.23 -27.85
N VAL A 492 0.81 1.07 -28.25
CA VAL A 492 0.09 0.12 -29.11
C VAL A 492 0.10 -1.25 -28.45
N PHE A 493 -0.89 -2.08 -28.75
CA PHE A 493 -1.08 -3.36 -28.08
C PHE A 493 -1.09 -4.50 -29.10
N LEU A 494 -0.47 -5.62 -28.73
CA LEU A 494 -0.64 -6.90 -29.41
C LEU A 494 -1.70 -7.69 -28.64
N GLU A 495 -2.66 -8.27 -29.37
CA GLU A 495 -3.61 -9.26 -28.85
C GLU A 495 -3.93 -10.25 -29.97
N ASP A 496 -3.38 -11.48 -29.87
CA ASP A 496 -3.47 -12.50 -30.93
C ASP A 496 -3.40 -13.92 -30.32
N GLU A 497 -4.45 -14.33 -29.63
CA GLU A 497 -4.48 -15.62 -28.91
C GLU A 497 -4.31 -16.81 -29.84
N GLU A 498 -4.96 -16.81 -31.01
CA GLU A 498 -4.91 -17.92 -31.99
C GLU A 498 -3.47 -18.33 -32.35
N LYS A 499 -2.55 -17.35 -32.46
CA LYS A 499 -1.14 -17.58 -32.83
C LYS A 499 -0.23 -17.77 -31.61
N GLY A 500 -0.77 -17.57 -30.41
CA GLY A 500 -0.04 -17.54 -29.17
C GLY A 500 -0.28 -18.73 -28.24
N GLY A 501 -1.56 -19.03 -27.98
CA GLY A 501 -2.05 -20.01 -27.00
C GLY A 501 -1.87 -19.57 -25.54
N HIS A 502 -2.87 -19.79 -24.68
CA HIS A 502 -2.90 -19.33 -23.30
C HIS A 502 -1.59 -19.54 -22.49
N PRO A 503 -0.88 -20.68 -22.56
CA PRO A 503 0.38 -20.87 -21.83
C PRO A 503 1.50 -19.87 -22.15
N LYS A 504 1.35 -19.10 -23.23
CA LYS A 504 2.28 -18.05 -23.68
C LYS A 504 1.61 -16.66 -23.72
N CYS A 505 0.61 -16.40 -22.88
CA CYS A 505 -0.14 -15.13 -22.82
C CYS A 505 0.72 -13.86 -22.84
N SER A 506 1.87 -13.85 -22.16
CA SER A 506 2.84 -12.75 -22.18
C SER A 506 3.53 -12.47 -23.53
N GLN A 507 3.41 -13.38 -24.51
CA GLN A 507 3.96 -13.21 -25.86
C GLN A 507 2.93 -12.67 -26.86
N TRP A 508 1.65 -12.89 -26.61
CA TRP A 508 0.58 -12.52 -27.54
C TRP A 508 -0.37 -11.47 -26.99
N SER A 509 -0.28 -11.13 -25.71
CA SER A 509 -0.96 -10.00 -25.11
C SER A 509 0.04 -9.08 -24.39
N GLN A 510 0.47 -8.03 -25.08
CA GLN A 510 1.55 -7.14 -24.63
C GLN A 510 1.31 -5.69 -25.04
N ALA A 511 1.60 -4.74 -24.13
CA ALA A 511 1.65 -3.32 -24.43
C ALA A 511 3.05 -2.93 -24.95
N PHE A 512 3.12 -1.99 -25.89
CA PHE A 512 4.38 -1.48 -26.45
C PHE A 512 4.46 0.03 -26.35
N THR A 513 5.64 0.58 -26.08
CA THR A 513 5.83 2.05 -25.95
C THR A 513 5.81 2.78 -27.29
N SER A 514 5.77 2.08 -28.41
CA SER A 514 5.57 2.70 -29.72
C SER A 514 5.20 1.69 -30.79
N ARG A 515 4.68 2.19 -31.92
CA ARG A 515 4.51 1.39 -33.14
C ARG A 515 5.83 0.75 -33.61
N ALA A 516 6.94 1.47 -33.55
CA ALA A 516 8.25 0.95 -33.95
C ALA A 516 8.74 -0.20 -33.04
N ALA A 517 8.42 -0.15 -31.75
CA ALA A 517 8.70 -1.23 -30.81
C ALA A 517 7.88 -2.49 -31.12
N PHE A 518 6.59 -2.32 -31.40
CA PHE A 518 5.71 -3.41 -31.86
C PHE A 518 6.24 -4.04 -33.16
N ASP A 519 6.55 -3.23 -34.18
CA ASP A 519 7.05 -3.74 -35.47
C ASP A 519 8.39 -4.50 -35.28
N ALA A 520 9.27 -4.03 -34.40
CA ALA A 520 10.52 -4.70 -34.04
C ALA A 520 10.31 -6.00 -33.25
N TYR A 521 9.27 -6.09 -32.42
CA TYR A 521 8.86 -7.31 -31.74
C TYR A 521 8.33 -8.35 -32.74
N VAL A 522 7.42 -7.92 -33.63
CA VAL A 522 6.83 -8.76 -34.67
C VAL A 522 7.89 -9.29 -35.64
N ALA A 523 8.85 -8.47 -36.06
CA ALA A 523 9.97 -8.91 -36.90
C ALA A 523 10.83 -10.01 -36.25
N LYS A 524 10.95 -10.02 -34.92
CA LYS A 524 11.63 -11.08 -34.15
C LYS A 524 10.75 -12.30 -33.86
N ASN A 525 9.43 -12.18 -34.02
CA ASN A 525 8.45 -13.22 -33.74
C ASN A 525 7.55 -13.46 -34.97
N PRO A 526 8.03 -14.13 -36.03
CA PRO A 526 7.32 -14.21 -37.32
C PRO A 526 5.92 -14.84 -37.28
N LYS A 527 5.57 -15.56 -36.21
CA LYS A 527 4.20 -16.02 -35.94
C LYS A 527 3.19 -14.88 -35.81
N PHE A 528 3.63 -13.68 -35.42
CA PHE A 528 2.78 -12.48 -35.28
C PHE A 528 2.92 -11.51 -36.47
N LYS A 529 3.52 -11.92 -37.59
CA LYS A 529 3.75 -11.05 -38.76
C LYS A 529 2.47 -10.43 -39.34
N ASP A 530 1.34 -11.14 -39.20
CA ASP A 530 0.02 -10.75 -39.68
C ASP A 530 -0.86 -10.19 -38.55
N SER A 531 -0.31 -9.97 -37.35
CA SER A 531 -1.04 -9.43 -36.20
C SER A 531 -1.18 -7.90 -36.34
N LYS A 532 -2.37 -7.38 -36.12
CA LYS A 532 -2.63 -5.93 -36.15
C LYS A 532 -2.17 -5.29 -34.83
N PRO A 533 -1.39 -4.20 -34.86
CA PRO A 533 -1.20 -3.36 -33.68
C PRO A 533 -2.49 -2.61 -33.39
N LEU A 534 -3.05 -2.84 -32.20
CA LEU A 534 -4.24 -2.15 -31.72
C LEU A 534 -3.87 -0.78 -31.15
N SER A 535 -4.69 0.24 -31.40
CA SER A 535 -4.64 1.48 -30.59
C SER A 535 -5.08 1.20 -29.15
N PHE A 536 -4.85 2.15 -28.25
CA PHE A 536 -5.38 2.06 -26.89
C PHE A 536 -6.91 1.91 -26.87
N GLU A 537 -7.61 2.70 -27.70
CA GLU A 537 -9.07 2.67 -27.82
C GLU A 537 -9.57 1.36 -28.44
N GLU A 538 -8.83 0.77 -29.39
CA GLU A 538 -9.17 -0.56 -29.93
C GLU A 538 -8.96 -1.64 -28.86
N TRP A 539 -7.79 -1.65 -28.20
CA TRP A 539 -7.44 -2.61 -27.16
C TRP A 539 -8.37 -2.57 -25.93
N ALA A 540 -8.80 -1.38 -25.52
CA ALA A 540 -9.69 -1.20 -24.38
C ALA A 540 -11.12 -1.75 -24.62
N ASN A 541 -11.50 -2.01 -25.88
CA ASN A 541 -12.86 -2.42 -26.26
C ASN A 541 -12.96 -3.84 -26.85
N VAL A 542 -11.85 -4.61 -26.95
CA VAL A 542 -11.84 -5.94 -27.61
C VAL A 542 -12.87 -6.92 -27.02
N GLU A 543 -13.03 -6.92 -25.69
CA GLU A 543 -13.88 -7.86 -24.94
C GLU A 543 -15.26 -7.28 -24.55
N ALA A 544 -15.62 -6.07 -24.99
CA ALA A 544 -16.83 -5.38 -24.53
C ALA A 544 -18.17 -6.05 -24.93
N GLU A 545 -18.11 -7.11 -25.75
CA GLU A 545 -19.27 -7.88 -26.21
C GLU A 545 -19.35 -9.32 -25.63
N GLY A 546 -18.41 -9.71 -24.76
CA GLY A 546 -18.27 -11.07 -24.22
C GLY A 546 -18.32 -11.17 -22.68
N THR A 547 -18.46 -12.40 -22.17
CA THR A 547 -18.04 -12.74 -20.80
C THR A 547 -16.64 -13.34 -20.92
N PRO A 548 -15.62 -12.93 -20.15
CA PRO A 548 -14.27 -13.46 -20.32
C PRO A 548 -14.25 -14.99 -20.13
N ASP A 549 -14.00 -15.73 -21.22
CA ASP A 549 -13.97 -17.21 -21.26
C ASP A 549 -12.74 -17.79 -20.51
N THR A 550 -11.90 -16.94 -19.91
CA THR A 550 -10.57 -17.28 -19.39
C THR A 550 -10.47 -17.38 -17.86
N TYR A 551 -11.54 -17.09 -17.11
CA TYR A 551 -11.54 -17.22 -15.65
C TYR A 551 -11.75 -18.68 -15.19
N GLU A 552 -10.73 -19.52 -15.38
CA GLU A 552 -10.62 -20.79 -14.65
C GLU A 552 -9.96 -20.53 -13.29
N GLN A 553 -10.78 -20.32 -12.25
CA GLN A 553 -10.27 -20.35 -10.87
C GLN A 553 -9.87 -21.79 -10.52
N GLU A 554 -8.59 -22.12 -10.71
CA GLU A 554 -8.02 -23.30 -10.08
C GLU A 554 -8.28 -23.22 -8.57
N LYS A 555 -8.80 -24.31 -8.01
CA LYS A 555 -8.91 -24.44 -6.56
C LYS A 555 -7.51 -24.64 -6.00
N GLY A 556 -6.82 -23.52 -5.75
CA GLY A 556 -5.60 -23.49 -4.96
C GLY A 556 -5.81 -24.17 -3.59
N PRO A 557 -4.73 -24.45 -2.84
CA PRO A 557 -4.82 -25.15 -1.56
C PRO A 557 -5.82 -24.46 -0.63
N VAL A 558 -6.98 -25.09 -0.46
CA VAL A 558 -8.11 -24.58 0.35
C VAL A 558 -7.72 -24.56 1.82
N GLU A 559 -6.78 -25.41 2.22
CA GLU A 559 -6.20 -25.44 3.55
C GLU A 559 -5.08 -24.40 3.66
N ASN A 560 -5.11 -23.66 4.77
CA ASN A 560 -4.06 -22.70 5.11
C ASN A 560 -2.70 -23.41 5.20
N PRO A 561 -1.69 -23.04 4.39
CA PRO A 561 -0.38 -23.72 4.38
C PRO A 561 0.36 -23.55 5.72
N TYR A 562 -0.01 -22.54 6.51
CA TYR A 562 0.49 -22.31 7.85
C TYR A 562 -0.36 -22.98 8.93
N ALA A 563 -1.41 -23.76 8.60
CA ALA A 563 -2.26 -24.41 9.60
C ALA A 563 -1.45 -25.32 10.55
N ALA A 564 -0.46 -26.05 10.04
CA ALA A 564 0.46 -26.83 10.86
C ALA A 564 1.28 -25.96 11.83
N ASP A 565 1.76 -24.80 11.36
CA ASP A 565 2.59 -23.87 12.12
C ASP A 565 1.77 -23.10 13.18
N LEU A 566 0.55 -22.69 12.83
CA LEU A 566 -0.42 -22.07 13.73
C LEU A 566 -0.86 -23.07 14.82
N LYS A 567 -1.17 -24.31 14.43
CA LYS A 567 -1.50 -25.42 15.34
C LYS A 567 -0.33 -25.78 16.27
N ALA A 568 0.91 -25.78 15.76
CA ALA A 568 2.12 -25.98 16.57
C ALA A 568 2.38 -24.82 17.56
N ARG A 569 1.89 -23.62 17.25
CA ARG A 569 1.88 -22.44 18.14
C ARG A 569 0.62 -22.35 19.02
N GLY A 570 -0.27 -23.35 18.98
CA GLY A 570 -1.54 -23.39 19.74
C GLY A 570 -2.61 -22.40 19.26
N ILE A 571 -2.38 -21.74 18.12
CA ILE A 571 -3.29 -20.78 17.52
C ILE A 571 -4.37 -21.56 16.76
N GLY A 572 -5.62 -21.45 17.22
CA GLY A 572 -6.74 -22.13 16.59
C GLY A 572 -6.98 -21.63 15.16
N THR A 573 -6.90 -22.52 14.19
CA THR A 573 -7.47 -22.33 12.85
C THR A 573 -8.92 -22.81 12.90
N ASP A 574 -9.87 -21.89 12.94
CA ASP A 574 -11.30 -22.24 12.84
C ASP A 574 -11.60 -22.78 11.43
N GLU A 575 -11.51 -24.10 11.27
CA GLU A 575 -11.95 -24.87 10.11
C GLU A 575 -13.50 -24.85 10.05
N GLY A 576 -14.09 -23.67 9.79
CA GLY A 576 -15.49 -23.40 10.14
C GLY A 576 -16.37 -22.72 9.09
N GLU A 577 -15.82 -22.08 8.05
CA GLU A 577 -16.62 -21.43 7.00
C GLU A 577 -16.19 -21.89 5.60
N LYS A 578 -16.98 -22.81 5.03
CA LYS A 578 -17.08 -23.01 3.58
C LYS A 578 -17.95 -21.89 2.98
N PRO A 579 -17.74 -21.52 1.70
CA PRO A 579 -18.38 -20.35 1.07
C PRO A 579 -19.91 -20.42 1.04
#